data_AF-A0A151WZT0-F1
#
_entry.id   AF-A0A151WZT0-F1
#
_cell.length_a   1.000
_cell.length_b   1.000
_cell.length_c   1.000
_cell.angle_alpha   90.00
_cell.angle_beta   90.00
_cell.angle_gamma   90.00
#
_symmetry.space_group_name_H-M   'P 1'
#
loop_
_entity.id
_entity.type
_entity.pdbx_description
1 polymer ?
#
loop_
_entity_poly.entity_id
_entity_poly.type
_entity_poly.pdbx_seq_one_letter_code
_entity_poly.pdbx_strand_id
1 'polypeptide(L)'
;MKVMLDHRLSFLVGWLNFLIFFVGSSVVHENATEVDVAPRTLSRPKRYLIFPEGCNFQLVYCLTIGAYGRDGDLVLGLTAALAWELPNKVNSKISNLLHRRSRSVVYPKMEAFLQSTGLDGRSCVMRALCEAGQRDPAQIGTGSFVQELLHTIFTLPKDGAKFERSEDHAYDRAYETSGDCERLYPTCQHSIYDMDF
;
A
#
# COMPACT_ATOMS: atom_id res chain seq x y z
N MET A 1 -35.77 22.96 -9.35
CA MET A 1 -35.23 21.90 -8.47
C MET A 1 -33.96 21.20 -8.98
N LYS A 2 -33.55 21.37 -10.26
CA LYS A 2 -32.29 20.80 -10.80
C LYS A 2 -31.02 21.60 -10.44
N VAL A 3 -31.11 22.94 -10.42
CA VAL A 3 -30.01 23.87 -10.07
C VAL A 3 -29.48 23.65 -8.63
N MET A 4 -30.30 23.13 -7.73
CA MET A 4 -29.91 22.88 -6.33
C MET A 4 -29.08 21.59 -6.17
N LEU A 5 -29.17 20.65 -7.13
CA LEU A 5 -28.42 19.39 -7.12
C LEU A 5 -26.99 19.61 -7.65
N ASP A 6 -26.82 20.46 -8.66
CA ASP A 6 -25.51 20.82 -9.23
C ASP A 6 -24.64 21.63 -8.26
N HIS A 7 -25.25 22.49 -7.45
CA HIS A 7 -24.53 23.27 -6.44
C HIS A 7 -24.04 22.39 -5.27
N ARG A 8 -24.84 21.39 -4.87
CA ARG A 8 -24.48 20.37 -3.89
C ARG A 8 -23.34 19.47 -4.40
N LEU A 9 -23.36 19.12 -5.69
CA LEU A 9 -22.32 18.32 -6.33
C LEU A 9 -20.99 19.08 -6.44
N SER A 10 -21.03 20.36 -6.82
CA SER A 10 -19.83 21.22 -6.85
C SER A 10 -19.22 21.43 -5.46
N PHE A 11 -20.06 21.60 -4.43
CA PHE A 11 -19.58 21.68 -3.04
C PHE A 11 -18.92 20.38 -2.59
N LEU A 12 -19.50 19.22 -2.92
CA LEU A 12 -18.95 17.91 -2.59
C LEU A 12 -17.61 17.64 -3.29
N VAL A 13 -17.48 17.99 -4.57
CA VAL A 13 -16.23 17.83 -5.34
C VAL A 13 -15.14 18.79 -4.82
N GLY A 14 -15.51 20.01 -4.44
CA GLY A 14 -14.60 20.96 -3.79
C GLY A 14 -14.12 20.46 -2.43
N TRP A 15 -15.01 19.88 -1.62
CA TRP A 15 -14.67 19.29 -0.33
C TRP A 15 -13.77 18.06 -0.46
N LEU A 16 -14.06 17.17 -1.42
CA LEU A 16 -13.21 16.02 -1.72
C LEU A 16 -11.80 16.44 -2.16
N ASN A 17 -11.67 17.46 -3.01
CA ASN A 17 -10.37 18.00 -3.41
C ASN A 17 -9.61 18.65 -2.24
N PHE A 18 -10.31 19.37 -1.36
CA PHE A 18 -9.71 20.01 -0.19
C PHE A 18 -9.22 18.98 0.84
N LEU A 19 -9.96 17.89 1.05
CA LEU A 19 -9.53 16.77 1.90
C LEU A 19 -8.29 16.06 1.35
N ILE A 20 -8.22 15.86 0.03
CA ILE A 20 -7.04 15.29 -0.64
C ILE A 20 -5.81 16.20 -0.43
N PHE A 21 -5.98 17.52 -0.48
CA PHE A 21 -4.90 18.50 -0.28
C PHE A 21 -4.39 18.55 1.17
N PHE A 22 -5.29 18.43 2.16
CA PHE A 22 -4.90 18.42 3.58
C PHE A 22 -4.23 17.12 4.03
N VAL A 23 -4.64 15.97 3.49
CA VAL A 23 -3.99 14.68 3.80
C VAL A 23 -2.58 14.60 3.19
N GLY A 24 -2.33 15.26 2.06
CA GLY A 24 -1.00 15.31 1.43
C GLY A 24 0.04 16.12 2.22
N SER A 25 -0.39 17.13 2.99
CA SER A 25 0.53 18.06 3.67
C SER A 25 1.15 17.49 4.96
N SER A 26 0.54 16.48 5.58
CA SER A 26 1.05 15.87 6.82
C SER A 26 2.16 14.83 6.60
N VAL A 27 2.49 14.50 5.35
CA VAL A 27 3.42 13.40 5.00
C VAL A 27 4.88 13.85 4.92
N VAL A 28 5.16 15.16 4.89
CA VAL A 28 6.53 15.67 4.69
C VAL A 28 7.07 16.31 5.99
N HIS A 29 7.39 15.49 6.98
CA HIS A 29 8.39 15.88 7.98
C HIS A 29 9.21 14.66 8.39
N GLU A 30 10.18 14.31 7.55
CA GLU A 30 11.10 13.22 7.80
C GLU A 30 12.35 13.75 8.51
N ASN A 31 12.39 13.64 9.84
CA ASN A 31 13.62 13.85 10.61
C ASN A 31 14.38 12.51 10.63
N ALA A 32 15.35 12.37 9.74
CA ALA A 32 16.15 11.16 9.61
C ALA A 32 17.26 11.12 10.67
N THR A 33 17.03 10.40 11.76
CA THR A 33 18.11 9.99 12.68
C THR A 33 18.76 8.71 12.19
N GLU A 34 20.07 8.74 11.91
CA GLU A 34 20.86 7.58 11.52
C GLU A 34 21.07 6.62 12.71
N VAL A 35 20.54 5.39 12.60
CA VAL A 35 20.74 4.31 13.59
C VAL A 35 21.58 3.21 12.97
N ASP A 36 22.82 3.01 13.43
CA ASP A 36 23.77 2.04 12.83
C ASP A 36 23.50 0.57 13.17
N VAL A 37 23.32 -0.24 12.13
CA VAL A 37 23.02 -1.68 12.23
C VAL A 37 24.04 -2.43 11.37
N ALA A 38 24.76 -3.35 12.01
CA ALA A 38 25.86 -4.09 11.40
C ALA A 38 25.40 -4.97 10.21
N PRO A 39 26.16 -5.01 9.10
CA PRO A 39 25.79 -5.74 7.90
C PRO A 39 25.90 -7.26 8.09
N ARG A 40 24.84 -7.99 7.73
CA ARG A 40 24.85 -9.47 7.65
C ARG A 40 25.45 -9.93 6.32
N THR A 41 26.43 -10.83 6.38
CA THR A 41 27.08 -11.39 5.19
C THR A 41 26.15 -12.37 4.47
N LEU A 42 25.60 -11.96 3.33
CA LEU A 42 24.77 -12.82 2.50
C LEU A 42 25.64 -13.65 1.55
N SER A 43 25.34 -14.95 1.43
CA SER A 43 26.02 -15.89 0.53
C SER A 43 25.95 -15.47 -0.96
N ARG A 44 24.91 -14.72 -1.35
CA ARG A 44 24.76 -14.11 -2.68
C ARG A 44 24.66 -12.59 -2.56
N PRO A 45 25.45 -11.81 -3.31
CA PRO A 45 25.33 -10.36 -3.32
C PRO A 45 23.98 -9.94 -3.91
N LYS A 46 23.25 -9.10 -3.17
CA LYS A 46 21.97 -8.56 -3.61
C LYS A 46 22.22 -7.64 -4.81
N ARG A 47 21.61 -7.95 -5.96
CA ARG A 47 21.66 -7.10 -7.15
C ARG A 47 20.61 -6.00 -7.00
N TYR A 48 21.00 -4.77 -7.30
CA TYR A 48 20.12 -3.62 -7.25
C TYR A 48 19.92 -3.09 -8.67
N LEU A 49 18.69 -2.66 -8.96
CA LEU A 49 18.37 -1.89 -10.15
C LEU A 49 18.59 -0.42 -9.79
N ILE A 50 19.66 0.18 -10.33
CA ILE A 50 19.90 1.62 -10.23
C ILE A 50 19.37 2.29 -11.50
N PHE A 51 18.59 3.34 -11.31
CA PHE A 51 18.08 4.15 -12.40
C PHE A 51 19.04 5.32 -12.65
N PRO A 52 19.35 5.65 -13.91
CA PRO A 52 20.21 6.78 -14.23
C PRO A 52 19.57 8.12 -13.84
N GLU A 53 20.41 9.14 -13.66
CA GLU A 53 19.93 10.49 -13.31
C GLU A 53 18.99 11.03 -14.39
N GLY A 54 17.83 11.52 -13.95
CA GLY A 54 16.77 12.06 -14.81
C GLY A 54 15.66 11.06 -15.19
N CYS A 55 15.71 9.81 -14.72
CA CYS A 55 14.57 8.91 -14.85
C CYS A 55 13.41 9.30 -13.90
N ASN A 56 12.18 9.27 -14.43
CA ASN A 56 10.95 9.49 -13.68
C ASN A 56 9.97 8.31 -13.85
N PHE A 57 9.14 8.09 -12.83
CA PHE A 57 8.03 7.14 -12.87
C PHE A 57 6.76 7.97 -12.91
N GLN A 58 6.03 7.86 -14.02
CA GLN A 58 4.82 8.64 -14.26
C GLN A 58 3.60 7.73 -14.30
N LEU A 59 2.60 8.07 -13.50
CA LEU A 59 1.33 7.38 -13.45
C LEU A 59 0.22 8.38 -13.82
N VAL A 60 -0.46 8.11 -14.94
CA VAL A 60 -1.51 8.98 -15.48
C VAL A 60 -2.85 8.27 -15.40
N TYR A 61 -3.77 8.83 -14.62
CA TYR A 61 -5.15 8.39 -14.52
C TYR A 61 -6.03 9.23 -15.44
N CYS A 62 -6.74 8.59 -16.36
CA CYS A 62 -7.70 9.22 -17.24
C CYS A 62 -9.10 8.69 -16.93
N LEU A 63 -10.02 9.59 -16.57
CA LEU A 63 -11.42 9.27 -16.35
C LEU A 63 -12.27 10.07 -17.33
N THR A 64 -13.09 9.40 -18.13
CA THR A 64 -14.04 10.03 -19.05
C THR A 64 -15.45 9.81 -18.54
N ILE A 65 -16.17 10.88 -18.26
CA ILE A 65 -17.58 10.83 -17.85
C ILE A 65 -18.42 11.33 -19.03
N GLY A 66 -19.23 10.43 -19.59
CA GLY A 66 -20.21 10.77 -20.63
C GLY A 66 -21.52 11.25 -20.01
N ALA A 67 -21.96 12.46 -20.34
CA ALA A 67 -23.25 12.97 -19.87
C ALA A 67 -24.37 12.52 -20.83
N TYR A 68 -24.99 11.36 -20.56
CA TYR A 68 -26.23 10.95 -21.23
C TYR A 68 -27.39 11.81 -20.71
N GLY A 69 -27.80 12.85 -21.45
CA GLY A 69 -28.78 13.79 -20.91
C GLY A 69 -29.59 14.70 -21.86
N ARG A 70 -29.16 14.98 -23.09
CA ARG A 70 -29.97 15.60 -24.19
C ARG A 70 -29.10 15.86 -25.43
N ASP A 71 -29.75 16.13 -26.56
CA ASP A 71 -29.15 16.37 -27.89
C ASP A 71 -27.90 17.26 -27.82
N GLY A 72 -26.74 16.62 -27.95
CA GLY A 72 -25.43 17.22 -27.73
C GLY A 72 -24.65 16.42 -26.69
N ASP A 73 -23.99 15.35 -27.14
CA ASP A 73 -23.13 14.52 -26.29
C ASP A 73 -21.98 15.37 -25.70
N LEU A 74 -22.07 15.68 -24.42
CA LEU A 74 -21.01 16.34 -23.68
C LEU A 74 -20.15 15.27 -22.99
N VAL A 75 -18.88 15.19 -23.37
CA VAL A 75 -17.90 14.29 -22.76
C VAL A 75 -16.93 15.12 -21.92
N LEU A 76 -16.90 14.87 -20.61
CA LEU A 76 -15.95 15.49 -19.69
C LEU A 76 -14.79 14.51 -19.44
N GLY A 77 -13.56 14.94 -19.71
CA GLY A 77 -12.35 14.19 -19.36
C GLY A 77 -11.66 14.77 -18.14
N LEU A 78 -11.40 13.95 -17.12
CA LEU A 78 -10.49 14.25 -16.02
C LEU A 78 -9.17 13.51 -16.24
N THR A 79 -8.06 14.24 -16.12
CA THR A 79 -6.72 13.65 -16.16
C THR A 79 -5.96 14.03 -14.90
N ALA A 80 -5.38 13.05 -14.22
CA ALA A 80 -4.53 13.24 -13.06
C ALA A 80 -3.19 12.56 -13.34
N ALA A 81 -2.10 13.33 -13.36
CA ALA A 81 -0.76 12.82 -13.58
C ALA A 81 0.06 12.95 -12.29
N LEU A 82 0.64 11.84 -11.85
CA LEU A 82 1.56 11.75 -10.74
C LEU A 82 2.94 11.41 -11.28
N ALA A 83 3.96 12.13 -10.86
CA ALA A 83 5.34 11.90 -11.27
C ALA A 83 6.23 11.80 -10.02
N TRP A 84 7.01 10.73 -9.94
CA TRP A 84 8.00 10.53 -8.89
C TRP A 84 9.39 10.41 -9.51
N GLU A 85 10.37 11.03 -8.87
CA GLU A 85 11.79 10.84 -9.21
C GLU A 85 12.26 9.48 -8.70
N LEU A 86 12.97 8.71 -9.53
CA LEU A 86 13.47 7.42 -9.11
C LEU A 86 14.78 7.57 -8.31
N PRO A 87 14.98 6.72 -7.29
CA PRO A 87 16.19 6.76 -6.47
C PRO A 87 17.42 6.35 -7.30
N ASN A 88 18.38 7.27 -7.43
CA ASN A 88 19.70 7.03 -8.06
C ASN A 88 20.75 6.45 -7.09
N LYS A 89 20.52 6.54 -5.77
CA LYS A 89 21.46 6.05 -4.74
C LYS A 89 20.79 5.01 -3.86
N VAL A 90 21.36 3.80 -3.81
CA VAL A 90 20.87 2.71 -2.96
C VAL A 90 21.74 2.64 -1.70
N ASN A 91 21.20 3.08 -0.56
CA ASN A 91 21.74 2.71 0.74
C ASN A 91 20.94 1.51 1.26
N SER A 92 21.61 0.37 1.49
CA SER A 92 20.99 -0.87 1.96
C SER A 92 20.18 -0.67 3.24
N LYS A 93 20.67 0.19 4.12
CA LYS A 93 20.04 0.58 5.39
C LYS A 93 18.75 1.38 5.18
N ILE A 94 18.78 2.34 4.25
CA ILE A 94 17.61 3.13 3.85
C ILE A 94 16.55 2.21 3.24
N SER A 95 16.94 1.22 2.42
CA SER A 95 15.98 0.32 1.80
C SER A 95 15.21 -0.53 2.83
N ASN A 96 15.88 -1.02 3.87
CA ASN A 96 15.26 -1.79 4.94
C ASN A 96 14.40 -0.90 5.86
N LEU A 97 14.86 0.31 6.19
CA LEU A 97 14.11 1.26 7.02
C LEU A 97 12.88 1.81 6.28
N LEU A 98 13.02 2.18 5.01
CA LEU A 98 11.89 2.59 4.16
C LEU A 98 10.84 1.50 4.09
N HIS A 99 11.27 0.25 3.95
CA HIS A 99 10.37 -0.90 3.92
C HIS A 99 9.52 -1.05 5.18
N ARG A 100 10.02 -0.62 6.34
CA ARG A 100 9.25 -0.71 7.58
C ARG A 100 8.40 0.54 7.83
N ARG A 101 8.95 1.74 7.60
CA ARG A 101 8.19 3.00 7.70
C ARG A 101 7.04 3.05 6.71
N SER A 102 7.25 2.61 5.47
CA SER A 102 6.19 2.57 4.47
C SER A 102 5.06 1.65 4.93
N ARG A 103 5.40 0.48 5.48
CA ARG A 103 4.42 -0.52 5.96
C ARG A 103 3.64 -0.05 7.20
N SER A 104 4.27 0.66 8.15
CA SER A 104 3.56 1.27 9.29
C SER A 104 2.52 2.32 8.85
N VAL A 105 2.70 2.92 7.67
CA VAL A 105 1.71 3.88 7.13
C VAL A 105 0.68 3.17 6.25
N VAL A 106 1.07 2.12 5.53
CA VAL A 106 0.21 1.41 4.58
C VAL A 106 -0.79 0.50 5.30
N TYR A 107 -0.39 -0.27 6.30
CA TYR A 107 -1.29 -1.24 6.94
C TYR A 107 -2.50 -0.58 7.62
N PRO A 108 -2.36 0.50 8.40
CA PRO A 108 -3.54 1.20 8.96
C PRO A 108 -4.47 1.76 7.88
N LYS A 109 -3.91 2.21 6.75
CA LYS A 109 -4.71 2.67 5.61
C LYS A 109 -5.45 1.53 4.91
N MET A 110 -4.81 0.36 4.80
CA MET A 110 -5.45 -0.85 4.27
C MET A 110 -6.57 -1.34 5.19
N GLU A 111 -6.37 -1.31 6.52
CA GLU A 111 -7.42 -1.62 7.48
C GLU A 111 -8.61 -0.67 7.29
N ALA A 112 -8.36 0.64 7.23
CA ALA A 112 -9.42 1.63 7.03
C ALA A 112 -10.15 1.44 5.68
N PHE A 113 -9.42 1.12 4.62
CA PHE A 113 -10.00 0.83 3.31
C PHE A 113 -10.90 -0.40 3.35
N LEU A 114 -10.42 -1.53 3.89
CA LEU A 114 -11.21 -2.76 4.03
C LEU A 114 -12.41 -2.58 4.97
N GLN A 115 -12.26 -1.74 5.99
CA GLN A 115 -13.38 -1.37 6.86
C GLN A 115 -14.46 -0.60 6.09
N SER A 116 -14.06 0.27 5.16
CA SER A 116 -14.99 1.03 4.32
C SER A 116 -15.74 0.14 3.31
N THR A 117 -15.18 -1.01 2.95
CA THR A 117 -15.84 -2.00 2.09
C THR A 117 -16.75 -2.96 2.85
N GLY A 118 -16.89 -2.81 4.18
CA GLY A 118 -17.77 -3.62 5.01
C GLY A 118 -17.14 -4.89 5.59
N LEU A 119 -15.82 -5.05 5.47
CA LEU A 119 -15.07 -6.15 6.09
C LEU A 119 -14.51 -5.73 7.46
N ASP A 120 -14.13 -6.69 8.29
CA ASP A 120 -13.32 -6.40 9.48
C ASP A 120 -11.86 -6.15 9.04
N GLY A 121 -11.56 -4.90 8.71
CA GLY A 121 -10.33 -4.52 8.04
C GLY A 121 -9.07 -4.89 8.84
N ARG A 122 -9.14 -4.75 10.17
CA ARG A 122 -8.04 -5.12 11.07
C ARG A 122 -7.76 -6.62 11.03
N SER A 123 -8.78 -7.45 11.16
CA SER A 123 -8.59 -8.90 11.13
C SER A 123 -8.13 -9.40 9.76
N CYS A 124 -8.58 -8.77 8.67
CA CYS A 124 -8.11 -9.12 7.33
C CYS A 124 -6.65 -8.80 7.09
N VAL A 125 -6.16 -7.63 7.54
CA VAL A 125 -4.73 -7.30 7.44
C VAL A 125 -3.89 -8.25 8.30
N MET A 126 -4.35 -8.58 9.50
CA MET A 126 -3.64 -9.52 10.38
C MET A 126 -3.62 -10.95 9.81
N ARG A 127 -4.73 -11.40 9.20
CA ARG A 127 -4.79 -12.67 8.48
C ARG A 127 -3.82 -12.71 7.31
N ALA A 128 -3.81 -11.66 6.48
CA ALA A 128 -2.89 -11.53 5.35
C ALA A 128 -1.41 -11.59 5.77
N LEU A 129 -1.06 -10.94 6.90
CA LEU A 129 0.30 -10.99 7.44
C LEU A 129 0.68 -12.38 7.94
N CYS A 130 -0.24 -13.06 8.63
CA CYS A 130 -0.05 -14.43 9.08
C CYS A 130 0.17 -15.39 7.89
N GLU A 131 -0.69 -15.28 6.86
CA GLU A 131 -0.61 -16.08 5.64
C GLU A 131 0.65 -15.79 4.82
N ALA A 132 1.14 -14.55 4.82
CA ALA A 132 2.41 -14.18 4.18
C ALA A 132 3.61 -14.72 4.94
N GLY A 133 3.58 -14.69 6.28
CA GLY A 133 4.67 -15.18 7.13
C GLY A 133 4.88 -16.69 7.08
N GLN A 134 3.81 -17.44 6.84
CA GLN A 134 3.82 -18.91 6.82
C GLN A 134 4.02 -19.53 5.42
N ARG A 135 4.05 -18.73 4.35
CA ARG A 135 4.22 -19.25 2.99
C ARG A 135 5.56 -19.96 2.84
N ASP A 136 5.53 -21.17 2.27
CA ASP A 136 6.75 -21.90 1.93
C ASP A 136 7.53 -21.15 0.84
N PRO A 137 8.83 -20.85 1.06
CA PRO A 137 9.69 -20.26 0.04
C PRO A 137 9.69 -20.99 -1.31
N ALA A 138 9.43 -22.30 -1.33
CA ALA A 138 9.35 -23.09 -2.57
C ALA A 138 8.11 -22.77 -3.42
N GLN A 139 7.09 -22.16 -2.83
CA GLN A 139 5.83 -21.78 -3.50
C GLN A 139 5.80 -20.30 -3.92
N ILE A 140 6.91 -19.57 -3.76
CA ILE A 140 7.00 -18.18 -4.21
C ILE A 140 7.18 -18.17 -5.73
N GLY A 141 6.29 -17.50 -6.45
CA GLY A 141 6.29 -17.40 -7.91
C GLY A 141 5.47 -18.47 -8.63
N THR A 142 4.72 -19.30 -7.90
CA THR A 142 3.78 -20.28 -8.49
C THR A 142 2.37 -19.70 -8.68
N GLY A 143 2.08 -18.58 -8.01
CA GLY A 143 0.78 -17.92 -8.06
C GLY A 143 0.57 -16.99 -9.25
N SER A 144 -0.62 -16.38 -9.30
CA SER A 144 -0.89 -15.28 -10.23
C SER A 144 -0.04 -14.04 -9.90
N PHE A 145 0.07 -13.10 -10.85
CA PHE A 145 0.77 -11.84 -10.60
C PHE A 145 0.20 -11.10 -9.37
N VAL A 146 -1.12 -11.06 -9.23
CA VAL A 146 -1.79 -10.39 -8.11
C VAL A 146 -1.48 -11.10 -6.80
N GLN A 147 -1.48 -12.44 -6.81
CA GLN A 147 -1.14 -13.24 -5.65
C GLN A 147 0.28 -12.94 -5.13
N GLU A 148 1.26 -12.89 -6.03
CA GLU A 148 2.65 -12.61 -5.71
C GLU A 148 2.88 -11.14 -5.32
N LEU A 149 2.13 -10.21 -5.93
CA LEU A 149 2.13 -8.81 -5.56
C LEU A 149 1.62 -8.63 -4.13
N LEU A 150 0.47 -9.22 -3.79
CA LEU A 150 -0.10 -9.17 -2.44
C LEU A 150 0.83 -9.82 -1.42
N HIS A 151 1.39 -11.00 -1.75
CA HIS A 151 2.39 -11.66 -0.91
C HIS A 151 3.56 -10.73 -0.58
N THR A 152 4.10 -10.05 -1.60
CA THR A 152 5.22 -9.12 -1.45
C THR A 152 4.87 -7.91 -0.57
N ILE A 153 3.66 -7.37 -0.69
CA ILE A 153 3.18 -6.24 0.12
C ILE A 153 3.11 -6.62 1.61
N PHE A 154 2.59 -7.81 1.91
CA PHE A 154 2.43 -8.31 3.28
C PHE A 154 3.66 -9.04 3.84
N THR A 155 4.72 -9.22 3.04
CA THR A 155 5.98 -9.82 3.51
C THR A 155 6.78 -8.81 4.34
N LEU A 156 7.17 -9.20 5.57
CA LEU A 156 8.07 -8.41 6.42
C LEU A 156 9.54 -8.85 6.30
N PRO A 157 10.50 -7.90 6.35
CA PRO A 157 11.92 -8.23 6.33
C PRO A 157 12.34 -8.98 7.61
N LYS A 158 13.10 -10.07 7.46
CA LYS A 158 13.56 -10.93 8.58
C LYS A 158 14.82 -10.39 9.29
N ASP A 159 15.00 -9.07 9.30
CA ASP A 159 16.21 -8.41 9.81
C ASP A 159 16.23 -8.31 11.35
N GLY A 160 15.16 -8.75 12.03
CA GLY A 160 15.05 -8.74 13.50
C GLY A 160 14.78 -7.36 14.10
N ALA A 161 14.76 -6.29 13.29
CA ALA A 161 14.21 -5.01 13.71
C ALA A 161 12.73 -5.17 14.10
N LYS A 162 12.16 -4.20 14.83
CA LYS A 162 10.72 -4.08 15.14
C LYS A 162 10.17 -2.75 14.63
N PHE A 163 8.84 -2.62 14.46
CA PHE A 163 8.25 -1.32 14.13
C PHE A 163 8.59 -0.29 15.22
N GLU A 164 8.80 0.98 14.83
CA GLU A 164 9.12 2.05 15.80
C GLU A 164 7.90 2.39 16.68
N ARG A 165 6.68 2.31 16.11
CA ARG A 165 5.43 2.54 16.84
C ARG A 165 4.99 1.27 17.57
N SER A 166 4.62 1.43 18.83
CA SER A 166 4.17 0.33 19.69
C SER A 166 2.88 -0.34 19.19
N GLU A 167 2.00 0.44 18.57
CA GLU A 167 0.72 -0.01 17.98
C GLU A 167 0.95 -1.04 16.85
N ASP A 168 2.00 -0.83 16.05
CA ASP A 168 2.32 -1.63 14.86
C ASP A 168 3.01 -2.96 15.22
N HIS A 169 3.46 -3.15 16.46
CA HIS A 169 3.99 -4.45 16.90
C HIS A 169 2.96 -5.59 16.83
N ALA A 170 1.67 -5.28 16.74
CA ALA A 170 0.66 -6.28 16.47
C ALA A 170 0.87 -6.95 15.10
N TYR A 171 1.33 -6.20 14.08
CA TYR A 171 1.65 -6.72 12.77
C TYR A 171 2.87 -7.64 12.78
N ASP A 172 3.92 -7.25 13.53
CA ASP A 172 5.10 -8.10 13.74
C ASP A 172 4.69 -9.45 14.34
N ARG A 173 3.84 -9.43 15.39
CA ARG A 173 3.35 -10.65 16.03
C ARG A 173 2.50 -11.49 15.09
N ALA A 174 1.59 -10.89 14.34
CA ALA A 174 0.74 -11.61 13.39
C ALA A 174 1.57 -12.33 12.32
N TYR A 175 2.62 -11.69 11.82
CA TYR A 175 3.53 -12.27 10.82
C TYR A 175 4.41 -13.39 11.38
N GLU A 176 4.87 -13.27 12.63
CA GLU A 176 5.68 -14.30 13.30
C GLU A 176 4.86 -15.47 13.85
N THR A 177 3.54 -15.36 13.87
CA THR A 177 2.66 -16.41 14.41
C THR A 177 2.64 -17.61 13.47
N SER A 178 2.98 -18.78 14.01
CA SER A 178 2.81 -20.08 13.34
C SER A 178 1.53 -20.76 13.81
N GLY A 179 0.63 -21.10 12.89
CA GLY A 179 -0.64 -21.76 13.20
C GLY A 179 -1.70 -21.46 12.16
N ASP A 180 -2.91 -21.99 12.35
CA ASP A 180 -4.01 -21.81 11.42
C ASP A 180 -4.50 -20.34 11.44
N CYS A 181 -4.09 -19.57 10.43
CA CYS A 181 -4.41 -18.14 10.29
C CYS A 181 -5.91 -17.88 10.16
N GLU A 182 -6.67 -18.83 9.60
CA GLU A 182 -8.12 -18.72 9.45
C GLU A 182 -8.81 -18.76 10.83
N ARG A 183 -8.32 -19.64 11.73
CA ARG A 183 -8.85 -19.75 13.09
C ARG A 183 -8.43 -18.60 13.99
N LEU A 184 -7.27 -18.01 13.76
CA LEU A 184 -6.78 -16.84 14.49
C LEU A 184 -7.57 -15.58 14.13
N TYR A 185 -8.03 -15.46 12.89
CA TYR A 185 -8.73 -14.29 12.38
C TYR A 185 -10.04 -14.68 11.67
N PRO A 186 -11.03 -15.23 12.42
CA PRO A 186 -12.24 -15.82 11.85
C PRO A 186 -13.21 -14.80 11.23
N THR A 187 -13.08 -13.51 11.59
CA THR A 187 -13.93 -12.45 11.05
C THR A 187 -13.57 -12.08 9.61
N CYS A 188 -12.34 -12.36 9.17
CA CYS A 188 -11.96 -12.20 7.77
C CYS A 188 -12.15 -13.53 7.03
N GLN A 189 -13.07 -13.58 6.07
CA GLN A 189 -13.34 -14.81 5.30
C GLN A 189 -12.45 -14.95 4.06
N HIS A 190 -11.75 -13.88 3.65
CA HIS A 190 -10.97 -13.85 2.41
C HIS A 190 -9.48 -14.01 2.68
N SER A 191 -8.84 -14.96 1.99
CA SER A 191 -7.38 -15.06 1.91
C SER A 191 -6.83 -14.15 0.81
N ILE A 192 -5.59 -13.68 0.98
CA ILE A 192 -4.87 -12.98 -0.10
C ILE A 192 -4.49 -13.90 -1.27
N TYR A 193 -4.65 -15.21 -1.12
CA TYR A 193 -4.32 -16.21 -2.13
C TYR A 193 -5.53 -16.78 -2.90
N ASP A 194 -6.75 -16.53 -2.44
CA ASP A 194 -8.00 -17.00 -3.09
C ASP A 194 -8.54 -15.99 -4.12
N MET A 195 -7.69 -15.06 -4.57
CA MET A 195 -8.03 -14.01 -5.52
C MET A 195 -7.91 -14.53 -6.96
N ASP A 196 -8.97 -15.18 -7.44
CA ASP A 196 -9.10 -15.59 -8.84
C ASP A 196 -9.45 -14.37 -9.71
N PHE A 197 -8.50 -13.94 -10.55
CA PHE A 197 -8.69 -12.94 -11.60
C PHE A 197 -8.50 -13.57 -12.97
#